data_AF-A0A4Q6X7P7-F1
#
_entry.id   AF-A0A4Q6X7P7-F1
#
_cell.length_a   1.000
_cell.length_b   1.000
_cell.length_c   1.000
_cell.angle_alpha   90.00
_cell.angle_beta   90.00
_cell.angle_gamma   90.00
#
_symmetry.space_group_name_H-M   'P 1'
#
loop_
_entity.id
_entity.type
_entity.pdbx_description
1 polymer ?
#
loop_
_entity_poly.entity_id
_entity_poly.type
_entity_poly.pdbx_seq_one_letter_code
_entity_poly.pdbx_strand_id
1 'polypeptide(L)'
;MIDKSSTSLTEILSQIKDGSTIMIGGFGTAGQPAELIDGLIELGVKDLVIVNNNAGNGDYGLAKLLKTGAVRKIICSFPRQSDSWVFDELYHAGKIELELVPQGNLACRIQAAGMGLGAVFTPTGFGTLLAEGKETRHIDGKDYVLESPIKA
;
A
#
# COMPACT_ATOMS: atom_id res chain seq x y z
N MET A 1 18.24 12.95 -25.33
CA MET A 1 17.74 12.26 -24.13
C MET A 1 16.71 13.18 -23.49
N ILE A 2 15.54 12.69 -23.09
CA ILE A 2 14.52 13.52 -22.43
C ILE A 2 14.93 13.70 -20.97
N ASP A 3 15.07 14.94 -20.50
CA ASP A 3 15.23 15.26 -19.09
C ASP A 3 13.87 15.16 -18.38
N LYS A 4 13.84 14.44 -17.25
CA LYS A 4 12.65 14.23 -16.42
C LYS A 4 12.83 14.81 -15.01
N SER A 5 13.92 15.53 -14.76
CA SER A 5 14.13 16.22 -13.50
C SER A 5 13.19 17.42 -13.38
N SER A 6 12.75 17.71 -12.17
CA SER A 6 12.04 18.94 -11.85
C SER A 6 12.48 19.41 -10.46
N THR A 7 12.51 20.72 -10.27
CA THR A 7 12.88 21.38 -9.01
C THR A 7 11.66 21.77 -8.18
N SER A 8 10.44 21.47 -8.65
CA SER A 8 9.18 21.84 -8.00
C SER A 8 8.39 20.59 -7.59
N LEU A 9 8.40 20.27 -6.29
CA LEU A 9 7.58 19.19 -5.73
C LEU A 9 6.09 19.38 -6.03
N THR A 10 5.59 20.61 -5.86
CA THR A 10 4.19 20.95 -6.12
C THR A 10 3.80 20.67 -7.57
N GLU A 11 4.66 21.01 -8.53
CA GLU A 11 4.39 20.76 -9.95
C GLU A 11 4.25 19.26 -10.22
N ILE A 12 5.20 18.45 -9.72
CA ILE A 12 5.20 16.99 -9.88
C ILE A 12 3.95 16.37 -9.25
N LEU A 13 3.61 16.78 -8.03
CA LEU A 13 2.54 16.18 -7.26
C LEU A 13 1.14 16.68 -7.66
N SER A 14 1.02 17.85 -8.29
CA SER A 14 -0.28 18.44 -8.70
C SER A 14 -1.14 17.56 -9.62
N GLN A 15 -0.51 16.56 -10.25
CA GLN A 15 -1.18 15.59 -11.11
C GLN A 15 -1.96 14.53 -10.32
N ILE A 16 -1.59 14.31 -9.05
CA ILE A 16 -2.25 13.38 -8.14
C ILE A 16 -3.60 13.99 -7.72
N LYS A 17 -4.65 13.15 -7.71
CA LYS A 17 -6.03 13.57 -7.44
C LYS A 17 -6.59 12.82 -6.25
N ASP A 18 -7.69 13.34 -5.71
CA ASP A 18 -8.47 12.61 -4.71
C ASP A 18 -8.87 11.24 -5.26
N GLY A 19 -8.87 10.22 -4.40
CA GLY A 19 -9.18 8.85 -4.80
C GLY A 19 -8.01 8.07 -5.42
N SER A 20 -6.86 8.70 -5.69
CA SER A 20 -5.70 8.03 -6.27
C SER A 20 -5.19 6.86 -5.42
N THR A 21 -4.70 5.83 -6.08
CA THR A 21 -3.90 4.76 -5.46
C THR A 21 -2.43 5.11 -5.58
N ILE A 22 -1.68 5.08 -4.48
CA ILE A 22 -0.26 5.44 -4.45
C ILE A 22 0.52 4.31 -3.81
N MET A 23 1.53 3.80 -4.54
CA MET A 23 2.55 2.90 -3.98
C MET A 23 3.65 3.74 -3.35
N ILE A 24 3.87 3.55 -2.06
CA ILE A 24 4.94 4.23 -1.32
C ILE A 24 6.01 3.18 -1.00
N GLY A 25 7.25 3.46 -1.37
CA GLY A 25 8.39 2.62 -1.04
C GLY A 25 8.77 2.72 0.44
N GLY A 26 9.50 1.70 0.91
CA GLY A 26 10.08 1.66 2.25
C GLY A 26 9.74 0.37 3.01
N PHE A 27 10.48 0.13 4.08
CA PHE A 27 10.27 -0.97 5.02
C PHE A 27 10.38 -0.43 6.44
N GLY A 28 9.25 -0.37 7.14
CA GLY A 28 9.10 0.45 8.34
C GLY A 28 9.50 1.88 8.04
N THR A 29 10.55 2.35 8.71
CA THR A 29 11.05 3.73 8.67
C THR A 29 12.10 3.95 7.58
N ALA A 30 12.70 2.88 7.06
CA ALA A 30 13.78 2.95 6.10
C ALA A 30 13.23 3.06 4.66
N GLY A 31 13.80 3.99 3.87
CA GLY A 31 13.51 4.12 2.44
C GLY A 31 12.17 4.75 2.08
N GLN A 32 11.48 5.38 3.05
CA GLN A 32 10.30 6.19 2.76
C GLN A 32 10.69 7.51 2.07
N PRO A 33 9.97 7.94 1.02
CA PRO A 33 10.22 9.22 0.36
C PRO A 33 9.58 10.37 1.15
N ALA A 34 10.20 10.75 2.28
CA ALA A 34 9.62 11.65 3.26
C ALA A 34 9.17 13.00 2.68
N GLU A 35 9.99 13.63 1.82
CA GLU A 35 9.69 14.92 1.22
C GLU A 35 8.51 14.85 0.24
N LEU A 36 8.35 13.73 -0.49
CA LEU A 36 7.20 13.52 -1.37
C LEU A 36 5.92 13.30 -0.56
N ILE A 37 6.01 12.63 0.60
CA ILE A 37 4.87 12.45 1.50
C ILE A 37 4.45 13.79 2.10
N ASP A 38 5.39 14.63 2.51
CA ASP A 38 5.09 15.98 2.99
C ASP A 38 4.45 16.84 1.90
N GLY A 39 4.95 16.78 0.67
CA GLY A 39 4.32 17.46 -0.46
C GLY A 39 2.89 16.97 -0.77
N LEU A 40 2.61 15.67 -0.59
CA LEU A 40 1.26 15.11 -0.71
C LEU A 40 0.32 15.66 0.37
N ILE A 41 0.82 15.81 1.60
CA ILE A 41 0.07 16.41 2.71
C ILE A 41 -0.26 17.87 2.40
N GLU A 42 0.72 18.63 1.90
CA GLU A 42 0.54 20.05 1.52
C GLU A 42 -0.44 20.23 0.36
N LEU A 43 -0.42 19.31 -0.61
CA LEU A 43 -1.38 19.30 -1.72
C LEU A 43 -2.83 19.10 -1.22
N GLY A 44 -3.00 18.48 -0.05
CA GLY A 44 -4.31 18.35 0.60
C GLY A 44 -5.24 17.32 -0.02
N VAL A 45 -4.72 16.44 -0.89
CA VAL A 45 -5.50 15.36 -1.51
C VAL A 45 -6.13 14.44 -0.48
N LYS A 46 -7.30 13.88 -0.82
CA LYS A 46 -8.13 13.05 0.06
C LYS A 46 -8.48 11.71 -0.59
N ASP A 47 -9.11 10.85 0.21
CA ASP A 47 -9.61 9.56 -0.21
C ASP A 47 -8.55 8.67 -0.89
N LEU A 48 -7.29 8.72 -0.46
CA LEU A 48 -6.20 7.95 -1.06
C LEU A 48 -6.27 6.46 -0.70
N VAL A 49 -5.87 5.58 -1.65
CA VAL A 49 -5.45 4.20 -1.31
C VAL A 49 -3.94 4.22 -1.20
N ILE A 50 -3.39 3.84 -0.06
CA ILE A 50 -1.94 3.65 0.06
C ILE A 50 -1.60 2.17 -0.01
N VAL A 51 -0.61 1.85 -0.84
CA VAL A 51 0.01 0.52 -0.91
C VAL A 51 1.41 0.67 -0.34
N ASN A 52 1.68 0.01 0.79
CA ASN A 52 2.99 0.05 1.44
C ASN A 52 3.21 -1.25 2.23
N ASN A 53 4.45 -1.58 2.57
CA ASN A 53 4.70 -2.76 3.39
C ASN A 53 4.10 -2.64 4.81
N ASN A 54 4.16 -1.44 5.40
CA ASN A 54 3.73 -1.13 6.76
C ASN A 54 2.69 0.00 6.79
N ALA A 55 1.98 0.16 7.91
CA ALA A 55 1.01 1.24 8.11
C ALA A 55 1.57 2.50 8.79
N GLY A 56 2.87 2.74 8.64
CA GLY A 56 3.55 3.87 9.27
C GLY A 56 3.98 3.61 10.72
N ASN A 57 4.90 4.45 11.19
CA ASN A 57 5.52 4.36 12.51
C ASN A 57 5.64 5.76 13.09
N GLY A 58 5.35 5.91 14.39
CA GLY A 58 5.45 7.19 15.07
C GLY A 58 4.49 8.25 14.52
N ASP A 59 5.02 9.45 14.30
CA ASP A 59 4.26 10.63 13.85
C ASP A 59 4.84 11.28 12.57
N TYR A 60 5.66 10.56 11.81
CA TYR A 60 6.33 11.06 10.60
C TYR A 60 6.03 10.21 9.36
N GLY A 61 6.42 10.70 8.18
CA GLY A 61 6.25 9.98 6.92
C GLY A 61 4.81 9.50 6.71
N LEU A 62 4.65 8.21 6.43
CA LEU A 62 3.30 7.64 6.21
C LEU A 62 2.37 7.84 7.42
N ALA A 63 2.86 7.73 8.66
CA ALA A 63 2.02 7.94 9.83
C ALA A 63 1.48 9.38 9.89
N LYS A 64 2.32 10.37 9.52
CA LYS A 64 1.89 11.77 9.40
C LYS A 64 0.79 11.93 8.35
N LEU A 65 0.91 11.28 7.19
CA LEU A 65 -0.11 11.30 6.15
C LEU A 65 -1.43 10.67 6.64
N LEU A 66 -1.38 9.51 7.30
CA LEU A 66 -2.55 8.87 7.88
C LEU A 66 -3.26 9.80 8.88
N LYS A 67 -2.50 10.48 9.74
CA LYS A 67 -3.01 11.41 10.76
C LYS A 67 -3.84 12.55 10.17
N THR A 68 -3.62 12.93 8.92
CA THR A 68 -4.40 13.97 8.22
C THR A 68 -5.82 13.52 7.84
N GLY A 69 -6.12 12.22 7.94
CA GLY A 69 -7.36 11.62 7.45
C GLY A 69 -7.47 11.53 5.92
N ALA A 70 -6.37 11.77 5.18
CA ALA A 70 -6.36 11.72 3.72
C ALA A 70 -6.45 10.29 3.13
N VAL A 71 -6.18 9.25 3.93
CA VAL A 71 -6.10 7.86 3.46
C VAL A 71 -7.34 7.11 3.91
N ARG A 72 -8.18 6.71 2.95
CA ARG A 72 -9.39 5.90 3.23
C ARG A 72 -9.08 4.41 3.33
N LYS A 73 -8.03 3.93 2.64
CA LYS A 73 -7.66 2.51 2.61
C LYS A 73 -6.15 2.33 2.59
N ILE A 74 -5.67 1.34 3.34
CA ILE A 74 -4.30 0.85 3.25
C ILE A 74 -4.26 -0.62 2.83
N ILE A 75 -3.38 -0.93 1.88
CA ILE A 75 -3.02 -2.29 1.48
C ILE A 75 -1.60 -2.54 1.97
N CYS A 76 -1.43 -3.43 2.95
CA CYS A 76 -0.13 -3.67 3.55
C CYS A 76 0.04 -5.08 4.10
N SER A 77 1.28 -5.43 4.47
CA SER A 77 1.61 -6.75 5.00
C SER A 77 1.74 -6.79 6.51
N PHE A 78 2.15 -5.68 7.12
CA PHE A 78 2.41 -5.60 8.55
C PHE A 78 1.93 -4.25 9.12
N PRO A 79 0.61 -4.10 9.36
CA PRO A 79 0.02 -2.83 9.80
C PRO A 79 0.31 -2.49 11.26
N ARG A 80 0.50 -3.48 12.14
CA ARG A 80 0.59 -3.27 13.58
C ARG A 80 2.02 -3.48 14.08
N GLN A 81 2.54 -2.48 14.77
CA GLN A 81 3.86 -2.49 15.43
C GLN A 81 3.74 -1.80 16.80
N SER A 82 4.80 -1.77 17.60
CA SER A 82 4.79 -1.09 18.90
C SER A 82 4.53 0.42 18.80
N ASP A 83 4.77 1.01 17.63
CA ASP A 83 4.69 2.43 17.34
C ASP A 83 3.72 2.79 16.19
N SER A 84 2.74 1.93 15.89
CA SER A 84 1.71 2.16 14.86
C SER A 84 0.47 2.89 15.39
N TRP A 85 0.59 3.70 16.45
CA TRP A 85 -0.57 4.24 17.19
C TRP A 85 -1.53 5.07 16.33
N VAL A 86 -1.04 5.81 15.33
CA VAL A 86 -1.91 6.57 14.42
C VAL A 86 -2.81 5.63 13.61
N PHE A 87 -2.24 4.56 13.06
CA PHE A 87 -3.01 3.57 12.31
C PHE A 87 -4.01 2.84 13.23
N ASP A 88 -3.56 2.37 14.39
CA ASP A 88 -4.39 1.66 15.36
C ASP A 88 -5.61 2.51 15.78
N GLU A 89 -5.42 3.82 16.05
CA GLU A 89 -6.52 4.74 16.39
C GLU A 89 -7.52 4.88 15.23
N LEU A 90 -7.04 5.15 14.01
CA LEU A 90 -7.91 5.33 12.84
C LEU A 90 -8.67 4.05 12.49
N TYR A 91 -8.01 2.90 12.57
CA TYR A 91 -8.60 1.61 12.24
C TYR A 91 -9.70 1.22 13.24
N HIS A 92 -9.43 1.35 14.55
CA HIS A 92 -10.45 1.09 15.57
C HIS A 92 -11.62 2.08 15.51
N ALA A 93 -11.38 3.32 15.06
CA ALA A 93 -12.43 4.30 14.82
C ALA A 93 -13.22 4.08 13.52
N GLY A 94 -12.87 3.06 12.72
CA GLY A 94 -13.51 2.79 11.42
C GLY A 94 -13.25 3.86 10.36
N LYS A 95 -12.19 4.66 10.51
CA LYS A 95 -11.85 5.77 9.61
C LYS A 95 -10.94 5.36 8.45
N ILE A 96 -10.36 4.16 8.50
CA ILE A 96 -9.49 3.61 7.46
C ILE A 96 -9.78 2.13 7.26
N GLU A 97 -9.90 1.71 6.00
CA GLU A 97 -10.01 0.32 5.61
C GLU A 97 -8.62 -0.34 5.54
N LEU A 98 -8.54 -1.62 5.93
CA LEU A 98 -7.32 -2.42 5.84
C LEU A 98 -7.54 -3.61 4.89
N GLU A 99 -6.69 -3.72 3.87
CA GLU A 99 -6.47 -4.97 3.15
C GLU A 99 -5.12 -5.56 3.59
N LEU A 100 -5.17 -6.61 4.41
CA LEU A 100 -3.99 -7.32 4.87
C LEU A 100 -3.56 -8.35 3.81
N VAL A 101 -2.30 -8.28 3.36
CA VAL A 101 -1.76 -9.13 2.29
C VAL A 101 -0.44 -9.74 2.75
N PRO A 102 -0.20 -11.06 2.58
CA PRO A 102 1.13 -11.62 2.85
C PRO A 102 2.22 -10.83 2.12
N GLN A 103 3.34 -10.52 2.78
CA GLN A 103 4.36 -9.63 2.22
C GLN A 103 4.89 -10.09 0.85
N GLY A 104 5.11 -11.40 0.67
CA GLY A 104 5.50 -11.96 -0.62
C GLY A 104 4.42 -11.79 -1.70
N ASN A 105 3.14 -11.93 -1.34
CA ASN A 105 2.02 -11.72 -2.26
C ASN A 105 1.89 -10.22 -2.61
N LEU A 106 2.09 -9.30 -1.65
CA LEU A 106 2.09 -7.86 -1.92
C LEU A 106 3.13 -7.50 -2.99
N ALA A 107 4.37 -7.94 -2.81
CA ALA A 107 5.45 -7.74 -3.78
C ALA A 107 5.12 -8.38 -5.14
N CYS A 108 4.64 -9.63 -5.14
CA CYS A 108 4.29 -10.35 -6.37
C CYS A 108 3.14 -9.69 -7.12
N ARG A 109 2.11 -9.18 -6.43
CA ARG A 109 0.97 -8.47 -7.04
C ARG A 109 1.39 -7.15 -7.69
N ILE A 110 2.33 -6.43 -7.07
CA ILE A 110 2.92 -5.21 -7.65
C ILE A 110 3.76 -5.57 -8.88
N GLN A 111 4.62 -6.58 -8.76
CA GLN A 111 5.47 -7.06 -9.86
C GLN A 111 4.62 -7.53 -11.05
N ALA A 112 3.54 -8.28 -10.80
CA ALA A 112 2.65 -8.77 -11.84
C ALA A 112 2.05 -7.61 -12.65
N ALA A 113 1.61 -6.54 -11.99
CA ALA A 113 1.12 -5.35 -12.68
C ALA A 113 2.21 -4.69 -13.53
N GLY A 114 3.41 -4.48 -12.97
CA GLY A 114 4.53 -3.86 -13.67
C GLY A 114 5.05 -4.66 -14.87
N MET A 115 4.86 -5.98 -14.86
CA MET A 115 5.23 -6.88 -15.96
C MET A 115 4.11 -7.10 -16.98
N GLY A 116 2.91 -6.55 -16.76
CA GLY A 116 1.74 -6.81 -17.60
C GLY A 116 1.17 -8.23 -17.47
N LEU A 117 1.45 -8.91 -16.35
CA LEU A 117 0.87 -10.21 -16.03
C LEU A 117 -0.55 -10.08 -15.47
N GLY A 118 -1.32 -11.15 -15.61
CA GLY A 118 -2.61 -11.30 -14.96
C GLY A 118 -2.49 -11.70 -13.48
N ALA A 119 -3.55 -12.30 -12.94
CA ALA A 119 -3.53 -12.84 -11.59
C ALA A 119 -2.54 -14.00 -11.45
N VAL A 120 -1.96 -14.13 -10.25
CA VAL A 120 -0.90 -15.10 -9.94
C VAL A 120 -1.41 -16.07 -8.88
N PHE A 121 -1.18 -17.37 -9.10
CA PHE A 121 -1.41 -18.39 -8.07
C PHE A 121 -0.19 -18.50 -7.15
N THR A 122 -0.43 -18.39 -5.84
CA THR A 122 0.58 -18.49 -4.79
C THR A 122 0.08 -19.41 -3.68
N PRO A 123 0.92 -20.30 -3.11
CA PRO A 123 0.50 -21.13 -1.99
C PRO A 123 0.37 -20.33 -0.69
N THR A 124 0.94 -19.12 -0.65
CA THR A 124 0.96 -18.28 0.54
C THR A 124 -0.45 -17.78 0.86
N GLY A 125 -0.94 -18.16 2.04
CA GLY A 125 -2.27 -17.77 2.54
C GLY A 125 -3.33 -18.86 2.42
N PHE A 126 -3.07 -19.94 1.65
CA PHE A 126 -4.00 -21.06 1.56
C PHE A 126 -4.28 -21.67 2.94
N GLY A 127 -5.55 -22.02 3.21
CA GLY A 127 -5.98 -22.56 4.51
C GLY A 127 -6.05 -21.52 5.65
N THR A 128 -5.91 -20.23 5.35
CA THR A 128 -6.03 -19.15 6.34
C THR A 128 -7.16 -18.18 5.97
N LEU A 129 -7.51 -17.27 6.87
CA LEU A 129 -8.47 -16.19 6.62
C LEU A 129 -8.09 -15.32 5.40
N LEU A 130 -6.80 -15.26 5.04
CA LEU A 130 -6.33 -14.48 3.89
C LEU A 130 -6.72 -15.07 2.53
N ALA A 131 -7.19 -16.32 2.51
CA ALA A 131 -7.72 -16.99 1.31
C ALA A 131 -9.25 -16.90 1.19
N GLU A 132 -9.96 -16.41 2.21
CA GLU A 132 -11.43 -16.36 2.19
C GLU A 132 -11.94 -15.49 1.04
N GLY A 133 -12.92 -16.01 0.31
CA GLY A 133 -13.52 -15.33 -0.85
C GLY A 133 -12.63 -15.29 -2.10
N LYS A 134 -11.39 -15.80 -2.05
CA LYS A 134 -10.49 -15.88 -3.21
C LYS A 134 -10.64 -17.22 -3.93
N GLU A 135 -10.38 -17.22 -5.24
CA GLU A 135 -10.28 -18.46 -6.01
C GLU A 135 -9.07 -19.27 -5.55
N THR A 136 -9.23 -20.59 -5.41
CA THR A 136 -8.15 -21.52 -5.09
C THR A 136 -8.04 -22.61 -6.14
N ARG A 137 -6.84 -23.11 -6.38
CA ARG A 137 -6.59 -24.25 -7.29
C ARG A 137 -5.59 -25.23 -6.71
N HIS A 138 -5.81 -26.51 -7.00
CA HIS A 138 -4.85 -27.58 -6.75
C HIS A 138 -4.01 -27.79 -8.02
N ILE A 139 -2.70 -27.56 -7.94
CA ILE A 139 -1.77 -27.64 -9.07
C ILE A 139 -0.55 -28.44 -8.62
N ASP A 140 -0.20 -29.50 -9.35
CA ASP A 140 0.98 -30.34 -9.10
C ASP A 140 1.15 -30.79 -7.64
N GLY A 141 0.05 -31.22 -7.00
CA GLY A 141 0.05 -31.73 -5.63
C GLY A 141 0.03 -30.68 -4.52
N LYS A 142 -0.16 -29.39 -4.86
CA LYS A 142 -0.18 -28.29 -3.89
C LYS A 142 -1.37 -27.35 -4.14
N ASP A 143 -1.91 -26.80 -3.07
CA ASP A 143 -2.98 -25.82 -3.14
C ASP A 143 -2.44 -24.37 -3.21
N TYR A 144 -3.10 -23.57 -4.04
CA TYR A 144 -2.76 -22.18 -4.32
C TYR A 144 -3.98 -21.29 -4.20
N VAL A 145 -3.74 -20.01 -3.90
CA VAL A 145 -4.71 -18.93 -3.86
C VAL A 145 -4.42 -17.96 -5.01
N LEU A 146 -5.47 -17.51 -5.70
CA LEU A 146 -5.38 -16.51 -6.75
C LEU A 146 -5.22 -15.11 -6.14
N GLU A 147 -4.16 -14.40 -6.51
CA GLU A 147 -3.90 -13.01 -6.12
C GLU A 147 -3.91 -12.10 -7.35
N SER A 148 -4.71 -11.02 -7.31
CA SER A 148 -4.83 -10.08 -8.44
C SER A 148 -3.77 -8.99 -8.39
N PRO A 149 -3.26 -8.51 -9.54
CA PRO A 149 -2.26 -7.45 -9.57
C PRO A 149 -2.75 -6.16 -8.89
N ILE A 150 -1.84 -5.44 -8.23
CA ILE A 150 -2.12 -4.12 -7.65
C ILE A 150 -1.60 -3.07 -8.64
N LYS A 151 -2.47 -2.15 -9.06
CA LYS A 151 -2.13 -1.04 -9.95
C LYS A 151 -2.20 0.27 -9.18
N ALA A 152 -1.32 1.19 -9.51
CA ALA A 152 -1.26 2.56 -9.02
C ALA A 152 -0.96 3.49 -10.20
#